data_AF-A0A7Y3BA99-F1
#
_entry.id   AF-A0A7Y3BA99-F1
#
_cell.length_a   1.000
_cell.length_b   1.000
_cell.length_c   1.000
_cell.angle_alpha   90.00
_cell.angle_beta   90.00
_cell.angle_gamma   90.00
#
_symmetry.space_group_name_H-M   'P 1'
#
loop_
_entity.id
_entity.type
_entity.pdbx_description
1 polymer ?
#
loop_
_entity_poly.entity_id
_entity_poly.type
_entity_poly.pdbx_seq_one_letter_code
_entity_poly.pdbx_strand_id
1 'polypeptide(L)'
;GHMTDIKKIKALSKLKRSFTDYIDTLDIKTIEIKQKRLEQIQTISIQESAWLQLLLTMKFWMEDTSASFEKTDILIEKAVNASFDLMDIKPLKTVTDLGKFLFKETFQMN
;
A
#
# COMPACT_ATOMS: atom_id res chain seq x y z
N GLY A 1 -16.91 13.67 22.26
CA GLY A 1 -15.96 12.80 22.95
C GLY A 1 -15.58 11.65 22.06
N HIS A 2 -16.04 10.43 22.33
CA HIS A 2 -15.67 9.23 21.55
C HIS A 2 -16.73 8.68 20.59
N MET A 3 -18.02 8.94 20.86
CA MET A 3 -19.12 8.37 20.06
C MET A 3 -19.22 8.95 18.64
N THR A 4 -18.73 10.16 18.43
CA THR A 4 -18.69 10.84 17.13
C THR A 4 -17.73 10.17 16.16
N ASP A 5 -16.58 9.67 16.64
CA ASP A 5 -15.55 9.08 15.79
C ASP A 5 -15.88 7.62 15.43
N ILE A 6 -16.48 6.86 16.36
CA ILE A 6 -17.00 5.51 16.07
C ILE A 6 -18.14 5.57 15.03
N LYS A 7 -19.02 6.57 15.11
CA LYS A 7 -20.09 6.77 14.11
C LYS A 7 -19.53 7.08 12.71
N LYS A 8 -18.45 7.87 12.62
CA LYS A 8 -17.78 8.18 11.34
C LYS A 8 -17.14 6.94 10.71
N ILE A 9 -16.44 6.12 11.51
CA ILE A 9 -15.85 4.86 11.03
C ILE A 9 -16.95 3.90 10.54
N LYS A 10 -18.07 3.81 11.26
CA LYS A 10 -19.21 2.98 10.85
C LYS A 10 -19.87 3.48 9.57
N ALA A 11 -19.93 4.80 9.35
CA ALA A 11 -20.47 5.39 8.13
C ALA A 11 -19.68 5.00 6.88
N LEU A 12 -18.34 4.88 7.00
CA LEU A 12 -17.48 4.50 5.89
C LEU A 12 -17.38 2.98 5.67
N SER A 13 -17.97 2.15 6.54
CA SER A 13 -17.84 0.68 6.47
C SER A 13 -18.28 0.06 5.13
N LYS A 14 -19.39 0.56 4.55
CA LYS A 14 -19.86 0.11 3.24
C LYS A 14 -18.91 0.53 2.12
N LEU A 15 -18.40 1.76 2.18
CA LEU A 15 -17.43 2.27 1.23
C LEU A 15 -16.13 1.47 1.30
N LYS A 16 -15.62 1.21 2.53
CA LYS A 16 -14.44 0.38 2.75
C LYS A 16 -14.61 -0.97 2.08
N ARG A 17 -15.72 -1.65 2.32
CA ARG A 17 -16.00 -2.97 1.73
C ARG A 17 -16.03 -2.91 0.20
N SER A 18 -16.84 -2.03 -0.38
CA SER A 18 -16.92 -1.93 -1.85
C SER A 18 -15.59 -1.53 -2.49
N PHE A 19 -14.80 -0.70 -1.79
CA PHE A 19 -13.49 -0.30 -2.27
C PHE A 19 -12.47 -1.44 -2.19
N THR A 20 -12.40 -2.19 -1.07
CA THR A 20 -11.50 -3.34 -0.97
C THR A 20 -11.90 -4.45 -1.95
N ASP A 21 -13.22 -4.67 -2.16
CA ASP A 21 -13.72 -5.59 -3.18
C ASP A 21 -13.23 -5.15 -4.58
N TYR A 22 -13.26 -3.85 -4.89
CA TYR A 22 -12.70 -3.31 -6.14
C TYR A 22 -11.18 -3.55 -6.23
N ILE A 23 -10.43 -3.29 -5.17
CA ILE A 23 -8.98 -3.56 -5.14
C ILE A 23 -8.67 -5.04 -5.42
N ASP A 24 -9.48 -5.97 -4.93
CA ASP A 24 -9.32 -7.40 -5.21
C ASP A 24 -9.58 -7.78 -6.67
N THR A 25 -10.34 -6.96 -7.41
CA THR A 25 -10.52 -7.15 -8.85
C THR A 25 -9.35 -6.60 -9.67
N LEU A 26 -8.49 -5.79 -9.07
CA LEU A 26 -7.30 -5.29 -9.73
C LEU A 26 -6.25 -6.41 -9.71
N ASP A 27 -5.75 -6.78 -10.89
CA ASP A 27 -4.65 -7.73 -11.06
C ASP A 27 -3.30 -7.08 -10.67
N ILE A 28 -3.20 -6.68 -9.41
CA ILE A 28 -2.02 -6.03 -8.84
C ILE A 28 -0.94 -7.09 -8.72
N LYS A 29 0.15 -6.92 -9.50
CA LYS A 29 1.30 -7.80 -9.42
C LYS A 29 1.88 -7.79 -8.01
N THR A 30 1.93 -8.97 -7.40
CA THR A 30 2.56 -9.15 -6.10
C THR A 30 3.79 -10.06 -6.20
N ILE A 31 4.58 -10.09 -5.14
CA ILE A 31 5.76 -10.96 -5.07
C ILE A 31 5.31 -12.39 -4.84
N GLU A 32 5.82 -13.34 -5.64
CA GLU A 32 5.58 -14.76 -5.43
C GLU A 32 6.21 -15.22 -4.10
N ILE A 33 5.38 -15.55 -3.11
CA ILE A 33 5.82 -16.03 -1.80
C ILE A 33 5.35 -17.46 -1.61
N LYS A 34 6.25 -18.42 -1.45
CA LYS A 34 5.92 -19.86 -1.32
C LYS A 34 5.16 -20.25 -0.04
N GLN A 35 4.76 -19.28 0.79
CA GLN A 35 4.15 -19.51 2.10
C GLN A 35 2.79 -18.82 2.18
N LYS A 36 1.72 -19.63 2.26
CA LYS A 36 0.33 -19.19 2.25
C LYS A 36 -0.01 -18.07 3.25
N ARG A 37 0.59 -18.09 4.45
CA ARG A 37 0.38 -17.04 5.46
C ARG A 37 0.94 -15.68 5.02
N LEU A 38 2.07 -15.69 4.33
CA LEU A 38 2.72 -14.47 3.85
C LEU A 38 1.99 -13.92 2.61
N GLU A 39 1.50 -14.79 1.73
CA GLU A 39 0.60 -14.40 0.64
C GLU A 39 -0.66 -13.69 1.18
N GLN A 40 -1.29 -14.25 2.22
CA GLN A 40 -2.46 -13.63 2.88
C GLN A 40 -2.14 -12.26 3.48
N ILE A 41 -0.99 -12.14 4.16
CA ILE A 41 -0.54 -10.86 4.72
C ILE A 41 -0.31 -9.84 3.61
N GLN A 42 0.25 -10.25 2.48
CA GLN A 42 0.46 -9.37 1.32
C GLN A 42 -0.86 -8.85 0.75
N THR A 43 -1.85 -9.72 0.54
CA THR A 43 -3.20 -9.30 0.07
C THR A 43 -3.84 -8.31 1.04
N ILE A 44 -3.87 -8.63 2.34
CA ILE A 44 -4.45 -7.75 3.37
C ILE A 44 -3.70 -6.41 3.41
N SER A 45 -2.37 -6.44 3.30
CA SER A 45 -1.56 -5.22 3.31
C SER A 45 -1.86 -4.31 2.13
N ILE A 46 -2.09 -4.87 0.93
CA ILE A 46 -2.47 -4.10 -0.26
C ILE A 46 -3.84 -3.47 -0.06
N GLN A 47 -4.84 -4.23 0.38
CA GLN A 47 -6.20 -3.74 0.63
C GLN A 47 -6.22 -2.59 1.65
N GLU A 48 -5.57 -2.79 2.81
CA GLU A 48 -5.56 -1.79 3.89
C GLU A 48 -4.74 -0.54 3.50
N SER A 49 -3.63 -0.71 2.77
CA SER A 49 -2.82 0.42 2.29
C SER A 49 -3.57 1.23 1.24
N ALA A 50 -4.25 0.58 0.30
CA ALA A 50 -5.10 1.26 -0.68
C ALA A 50 -6.25 2.00 0.01
N TRP A 51 -6.87 1.39 1.02
CA TRP A 51 -7.92 2.06 1.81
C TRP A 51 -7.40 3.30 2.54
N LEU A 52 -6.22 3.19 3.15
CA LEU A 52 -5.55 4.33 3.78
C LEU A 52 -5.22 5.43 2.77
N GLN A 53 -4.69 5.07 1.59
CA GLN A 53 -4.42 6.01 0.50
C GLN A 53 -5.69 6.77 0.12
N LEU A 54 -6.82 6.09 -0.06
CA LEU A 54 -8.10 6.73 -0.38
C LEU A 54 -8.54 7.71 0.73
N LEU A 55 -8.43 7.33 2.00
CA LEU A 55 -8.76 8.21 3.12
C LEU A 55 -7.88 9.47 3.16
N LEU A 56 -6.57 9.31 2.91
CA LEU A 56 -5.63 10.43 2.85
C LEU A 56 -5.93 11.35 1.67
N THR A 57 -6.22 10.79 0.50
CA THR A 57 -6.63 11.56 -0.69
C THR A 57 -7.91 12.34 -0.41
N MET A 58 -8.96 11.72 0.13
CA MET A 58 -10.20 12.42 0.47
C MET A 58 -9.96 13.53 1.49
N LYS A 59 -9.14 13.27 2.52
CA LYS A 59 -8.80 14.28 3.53
C LYS A 59 -8.05 15.46 2.90
N PHE A 60 -7.05 15.20 2.07
CA PHE A 60 -6.29 16.24 1.39
C PHE A 60 -7.18 17.05 0.46
N TRP A 61 -8.02 16.37 -0.32
CA TRP A 61 -8.94 17.00 -1.26
C TRP A 61 -9.91 17.97 -0.57
N MET A 62 -10.40 17.63 0.62
CA MET A 62 -11.27 18.52 1.41
C MET A 62 -10.60 19.84 1.82
N GLU A 63 -9.26 19.89 1.86
CA GLU A 63 -8.48 21.05 2.30
C GLU A 63 -7.78 21.75 1.12
N ASP A 64 -7.85 21.20 -0.10
CA ASP A 64 -7.15 21.70 -1.27
C ASP A 64 -7.88 22.90 -1.89
N THR A 65 -7.28 24.09 -1.75
CA THR A 65 -7.79 25.34 -2.33
C THR A 65 -7.04 25.76 -3.60
N SER A 66 -6.23 24.89 -4.19
CA SER A 66 -5.54 25.16 -5.45
C SER A 66 -6.52 25.25 -6.63
N ALA A 67 -6.09 25.86 -7.74
CA ALA A 67 -6.94 26.02 -8.91
C ALA A 67 -7.38 24.64 -9.42
N SER A 68 -8.70 24.43 -9.46
CA SER A 68 -9.28 23.15 -9.88
C SER A 68 -8.76 21.91 -9.13
N PHE A 69 -8.25 22.08 -7.90
CA PHE A 69 -7.68 20.99 -7.08
C PHE A 69 -6.42 20.32 -7.66
N GLU A 70 -5.61 21.06 -8.43
CA GLU A 70 -4.37 20.55 -9.07
C GLU A 70 -3.43 19.82 -8.08
N LYS A 71 -3.40 20.20 -6.80
CA LYS A 71 -2.54 19.53 -5.81
C LYS A 71 -3.07 18.15 -5.43
N THR A 72 -4.38 17.96 -5.44
CA THR A 72 -5.01 16.66 -5.24
C THR A 72 -4.65 15.71 -6.39
N ASP A 73 -4.66 16.22 -7.62
CA ASP A 73 -4.23 15.44 -8.79
C ASP A 73 -2.76 15.01 -8.67
N ILE A 74 -1.89 15.96 -8.31
CA ILE A 74 -0.46 15.69 -8.06
C ILE A 74 -0.28 14.66 -6.93
N LEU A 75 -1.08 14.74 -5.87
CA LEU A 75 -1.04 13.77 -4.77
C LEU A 75 -1.41 12.36 -5.26
N ILE A 76 -2.48 12.24 -6.05
CA ILE A 76 -2.93 10.95 -6.59
C ILE A 76 -1.83 10.34 -7.46
N GLU A 77 -1.27 11.12 -8.38
CA GLU A 77 -0.17 10.66 -9.25
C GLU A 77 1.02 10.16 -8.43
N LYS A 78 1.48 10.95 -7.45
CA LYS A 78 2.61 10.57 -6.60
C LYS A 78 2.33 9.35 -5.73
N ALA A 79 1.14 9.28 -5.12
CA ALA A 79 0.77 8.18 -4.23
C ALA A 79 0.63 6.85 -5.00
N VAL A 80 0.02 6.86 -6.19
CA VAL A 80 -0.11 5.67 -7.03
C VAL A 80 1.26 5.19 -7.51
N ASN A 81 2.10 6.10 -8.02
CA ASN A 81 3.46 5.74 -8.44
C ASN A 81 4.29 5.16 -7.29
N ALA A 82 4.25 5.78 -6.11
CA ALA A 82 4.94 5.28 -4.92
C ALA A 82 4.46 3.89 -4.49
N SER A 83 3.15 3.62 -4.57
CA SER A 83 2.59 2.30 -4.29
C SER A 83 3.14 1.24 -5.25
N PHE A 84 3.23 1.52 -6.55
CA PHE A 84 3.83 0.59 -7.52
C PHE A 84 5.33 0.39 -7.30
N ASP A 85 6.09 1.46 -7.03
CA ASP A 85 7.53 1.37 -6.75
C ASP A 85 7.84 0.47 -5.53
N LEU A 86 6.98 0.51 -4.51
CA LEU A 86 7.11 -0.36 -3.34
C LEU A 86 6.77 -1.82 -3.64
N MET A 87 5.84 -2.08 -4.56
CA MET A 87 5.45 -3.44 -4.98
C MET A 87 6.44 -4.08 -5.95
N ASP A 88 7.13 -3.29 -6.78
CA ASP A 88 7.99 -3.74 -7.89
C ASP A 88 9.37 -4.32 -7.48
N ILE A 89 9.44 -5.03 -6.34
CA ILE A 89 10.51 -6.01 -5.99
C ILE A 89 11.94 -5.45 -5.83
N LYS A 90 12.24 -4.20 -6.22
CA LYS A 90 13.59 -3.59 -6.10
C LYS A 90 14.19 -3.73 -4.69
N PRO A 91 13.45 -3.57 -3.58
CA PRO A 91 14.02 -3.71 -2.24
C PRO A 91 14.31 -5.17 -1.87
N LEU A 92 13.40 -6.10 -2.17
CA LEU A 92 13.49 -7.49 -1.69
C LEU A 92 14.53 -8.31 -2.44
N LYS A 93 14.63 -8.17 -3.77
CA LYS A 93 15.70 -8.80 -4.55
C LYS A 93 17.07 -8.34 -4.03
N THR A 94 17.23 -7.04 -3.79
CA THR A 94 18.46 -6.45 -3.25
C THR A 94 18.77 -6.98 -1.84
N VAL A 95 17.80 -7.14 -0.95
CA VAL A 95 18.02 -7.72 0.40
C VAL A 95 18.42 -9.20 0.32
N THR A 96 17.79 -10.01 -0.53
CA THR A 96 18.19 -11.41 -0.73
C THR A 96 19.56 -11.56 -1.39
N ASP A 97 19.88 -10.70 -2.37
CA ASP A 97 21.19 -10.69 -3.04
C ASP A 97 22.28 -10.24 -2.06
N LEU A 98 21.98 -9.27 -1.18
CA LEU A 98 22.86 -8.83 -0.10
C LEU A 98 23.05 -9.91 0.98
N GLY A 99 22.00 -10.64 1.35
CA GLY A 99 22.12 -11.80 2.26
C GLY A 99 22.98 -12.92 1.66
N LYS A 100 22.82 -13.22 0.36
CA LYS A 100 23.68 -14.18 -0.35
C LYS A 100 25.14 -13.70 -0.42
N PHE A 101 25.36 -12.40 -0.65
CA PHE A 101 26.68 -11.79 -0.67
C PHE A 101 27.37 -11.90 0.70
N LEU A 102 26.71 -11.46 1.77
CA LEU A 102 27.24 -11.54 3.13
C LEU A 102 27.55 -12.98 3.56
N PHE A 103 26.70 -13.95 3.19
CA PHE A 103 26.97 -15.36 3.43
C PHE A 103 28.21 -15.84 2.65
N LYS A 104 28.35 -15.49 1.38
CA LYS A 104 29.55 -15.85 0.59
C LYS A 104 30.82 -15.24 1.19
N GLU A 105 30.83 -13.96 1.54
CA GLU A 105 32.01 -13.30 2.11
C GLU A 105 32.37 -13.85 3.50
N THR A 106 31.36 -14.16 4.33
CA THR A 106 31.60 -14.69 5.69
C THR A 106 32.09 -16.13 5.68
N PHE A 107 31.66 -16.96 4.72
CA PHE A 107 32.01 -18.39 4.64
C PHE A 107 33.15 -18.71 3.65
N GLN A 108 33.59 -17.77 2.80
CA GLN A 108 34.78 -17.93 1.95
C GLN A 108 36.09 -17.46 2.63
N MET A 109 36.04 -16.97 3.87
CA MET A 109 37.22 -16.85 4.73
C MET A 109 37.34 -18.09 5.62
N ASN A 110 37.76 -19.22 5.02
CA ASN A 110 38.42 -20.35 5.67
C ASN A 110 39.18 -21.17 4.62
#